data_AF-A0A2V9DIS5-F1
#
_entry.id   AF-A0A2V9DIS5-F1
#
_cell.length_a   1.000
_cell.length_b   1.000
_cell.length_c   1.000
_cell.angle_alpha   90.00
_cell.angle_beta   90.00
_cell.angle_gamma   90.00
#
_symmetry.space_group_name_H-M   'P 1'
#
loop_
_entity.id
_entity.type
_entity.pdbx_description
1 polymer ?
#
loop_
_entity_poly.entity_id
_entity_poly.type
_entity_poly.pdbx_seq_one_letter_code
_entity_poly.pdbx_strand_id
1 'polypeptide(L)'
;MSDSPAEKIGAGPAAGSSTTGAAQADQRATDRYPLVISAEVTEGSTGARLSARTSDLGLRGCYIDMLNPFARGTTVQSPAHSGKEVI
;
A
#
# COMPACT_ATOMS: atom_id res chain seq x y z
N MET A 1 41.07 21.41 -22.41
CA MET A 1 41.06 21.91 -21.03
C MET A 1 39.60 22.12 -20.66
N SER A 2 38.75 21.09 -20.63
CA SER A 2 38.75 19.94 -19.71
C SER A 2 38.59 20.42 -18.27
N ASP A 3 37.35 20.47 -17.78
CA ASP A 3 36.99 19.73 -16.57
C ASP A 3 35.46 19.62 -16.40
N SER A 4 34.99 18.39 -16.23
CA SER A 4 33.64 18.04 -15.80
C SER A 4 33.65 17.93 -14.27
N PRO A 5 32.67 18.48 -13.54
CA PRO A 5 32.48 18.03 -12.17
C PRO A 5 31.57 16.79 -12.18
N ALA A 6 32.18 15.66 -11.85
CA ALA A 6 31.49 14.42 -11.54
C ALA A 6 30.65 14.57 -10.26
N GLU A 7 29.35 14.29 -10.33
CA GLU A 7 28.53 14.06 -9.13
C GLU A 7 29.00 12.78 -8.43
N LYS A 8 29.57 12.95 -7.23
CA LYS A 8 29.90 11.87 -6.31
C LYS A 8 28.98 11.99 -5.09
N ILE A 9 27.80 11.38 -5.17
CA ILE A 9 26.96 11.18 -3.98
C ILE A 9 27.56 10.04 -3.16
N GLY A 10 28.34 10.42 -2.15
CA GLY A 10 28.84 9.50 -1.13
C GLY A 10 27.68 8.96 -0.30
N ALA A 11 27.53 7.64 -0.29
CA ALA A 11 26.67 6.93 0.66
C ALA A 11 27.18 7.20 2.09
N GLY A 12 26.38 7.94 2.85
CA GLY A 12 26.56 8.14 4.29
C GLY A 12 26.27 6.86 5.10
N PRO A 13 26.70 6.81 6.37
CA PRO A 13 27.08 5.57 7.03
C PRO A 13 25.89 4.73 7.50
N ALA A 14 26.09 3.42 7.42
CA ALA A 14 25.35 2.45 8.22
C ALA A 14 25.64 2.71 9.71
N ALA A 15 24.65 3.25 10.43
CA ALA A 15 24.66 3.31 11.88
C ALA A 15 23.41 2.57 12.39
N GLY A 16 23.63 1.37 12.94
CA GLY A 16 22.67 0.77 13.82
C GLY A 16 22.51 1.64 15.07
N SER A 17 21.28 1.82 15.53
CA SER A 17 21.01 2.27 16.90
C SER A 17 19.75 1.59 17.40
N SER A 18 19.95 0.62 18.28
CA SER A 18 18.95 0.08 19.17
C SER A 18 18.42 1.15 20.13
N THR A 19 17.14 1.01 20.49
CA THR A 19 16.48 1.54 21.69
C THR A 19 16.05 3.01 21.66
N THR A 20 14.83 3.25 21.21
CA THR A 20 13.72 3.80 22.02
C THR A 20 12.45 3.57 21.22
N GLY A 21 11.51 2.81 21.78
CA GLY A 21 10.19 2.58 21.18
C GLY A 21 9.37 3.87 21.17
N ALA A 22 9.70 4.80 20.27
CA ALA A 22 8.78 5.84 19.87
C ALA A 22 7.69 5.11 19.07
N ALA A 23 6.53 4.93 19.68
CA ALA A 23 5.35 4.49 18.98
C ALA A 23 5.18 5.39 17.75
N GLN A 24 5.48 4.86 16.57
CA GLN A 24 5.22 5.52 15.31
C GLN A 24 3.73 5.82 15.33
N ALA A 25 3.37 7.09 15.54
CA ALA A 25 1.98 7.48 15.67
C ALA A 25 1.24 6.97 14.44
N ASP A 26 0.20 6.15 14.65
CA ASP A 26 -0.57 5.61 13.56
C ASP A 26 -1.23 6.79 12.83
N GLN A 27 -0.76 7.09 11.62
CA GLN A 27 -1.26 8.20 10.82
C GLN A 27 -2.62 7.89 10.19
N ARG A 28 -3.16 6.69 10.41
CA ARG A 28 -4.47 6.30 9.90
C ARG A 28 -5.56 7.03 10.67
N ALA A 29 -6.49 7.60 9.92
CA ALA A 29 -7.63 8.32 10.48
C ALA A 29 -8.78 7.42 10.97
N THR A 30 -8.67 6.11 10.79
CA THR A 30 -9.66 5.11 11.20
C THR A 30 -8.94 3.81 11.51
N ASP A 31 -9.48 3.06 12.46
CA ASP A 31 -9.02 1.71 12.75
C ASP A 31 -9.13 0.83 11.50
N ARG A 32 -8.16 -0.08 11.37
CA ARG A 32 -8.15 -1.12 10.36
C ARG A 32 -8.10 -2.47 11.03
N TYR A 33 -9.01 -3.34 10.62
CA TYR A 33 -9.13 -4.71 11.11
C TYR A 33 -8.30 -5.62 10.20
N PRO A 34 -7.29 -6.33 10.73
CA PRO A 34 -6.52 -7.28 9.95
C PRO A 34 -7.41 -8.45 9.54
N LEU A 35 -7.51 -8.69 8.24
CA LEU A 35 -8.34 -9.75 7.67
C LEU A 35 -7.82 -10.10 6.27
N VAL A 36 -7.54 -11.37 6.02
CA VAL A 36 -7.11 -11.86 4.71
C VAL A 36 -8.29 -12.46 3.96
N ILE A 37 -8.74 -11.79 2.90
CA ILE A 37 -9.82 -12.26 2.03
C ILE A 37 -9.49 -12.05 0.56
N SER A 38 -10.01 -12.93 -0.30
CA SER A 38 -9.97 -12.73 -1.74
C SER A 38 -10.79 -11.51 -2.13
N ALA A 39 -10.27 -10.73 -3.06
CA ALA A 39 -10.92 -9.55 -3.60
C ALA A 39 -10.89 -9.58 -5.13
N GLU A 40 -11.78 -8.81 -5.73
CA GLU A 40 -11.77 -8.56 -7.16
C GLU A 40 -11.82 -7.07 -7.41
N VAL A 41 -11.03 -6.58 -8.36
CA VAL A 41 -10.99 -5.16 -8.70
C VAL A 41 -11.28 -4.96 -10.17
N THR A 42 -12.24 -4.08 -10.44
CA THR A 42 -12.68 -3.70 -11.78
C THR A 42 -12.17 -2.30 -12.09
N GLU A 43 -11.52 -2.14 -13.24
CA GLU A 43 -11.05 -0.86 -13.75
C GLU A 43 -12.20 -0.09 -14.41
N GLY A 44 -12.35 1.19 -14.05
CA GLY A 44 -13.54 1.97 -14.39
C GLY A 44 -13.68 2.32 -15.88
N SER A 45 -12.58 2.44 -16.62
CA SER A 45 -12.65 2.87 -18.03
C SER A 45 -12.77 1.70 -19.01
N THR A 46 -11.98 0.63 -18.84
CA THR A 46 -12.04 -0.54 -19.74
C THR A 46 -12.90 -1.67 -19.22
N GLY A 47 -13.26 -1.67 -17.92
CA GLY A 47 -13.93 -2.80 -17.29
C GLY A 47 -13.01 -3.99 -17.02
N ALA A 48 -11.69 -3.85 -17.18
CA ALA A 48 -10.73 -4.91 -16.88
C ALA A 48 -10.87 -5.39 -15.42
N ARG A 49 -10.93 -6.71 -15.21
CA ARG A 49 -11.11 -7.33 -13.88
C ARG A 49 -9.85 -8.08 -13.50
N LEU A 50 -9.33 -7.81 -12.31
CA LEU A 50 -8.15 -8.47 -11.76
C LEU A 50 -8.48 -9.10 -10.40
N SER A 51 -8.00 -10.33 -10.20
CA SER A 51 -8.02 -10.99 -8.90
C SER A 51 -6.98 -10.37 -7.98
N ALA A 52 -7.37 -10.16 -6.73
CA ALA A 52 -6.56 -9.53 -5.71
C ALA A 52 -6.81 -10.15 -4.34
N ARG A 53 -6.09 -9.70 -3.33
CA ARG A 53 -6.36 -10.01 -1.93
C ARG A 53 -6.37 -8.75 -1.10
N THR A 54 -7.12 -8.78 -0.03
CA THR A 54 -7.12 -7.74 0.98
C THR A 54 -6.48 -8.30 2.25
N SER A 55 -5.63 -7.52 2.92
CA SER A 55 -5.02 -7.89 4.21
C SER A 55 -5.58 -7.11 5.40
N ASP A 56 -6.28 -5.99 5.13
CA ASP A 56 -6.94 -5.18 6.13
C ASP A 56 -8.24 -4.55 5.60
N LEU A 57 -9.20 -4.33 6.49
CA LEU A 57 -10.42 -3.58 6.19
C LEU A 57 -10.55 -2.41 7.17
N GLY A 58 -10.84 -1.21 6.66
CA GLY A 58 -11.21 -0.06 7.47
C GLY A 58 -12.35 0.73 6.84
N LEU A 59 -12.97 1.62 7.62
CA LEU A 59 -14.12 2.40 7.17
C LEU A 59 -13.80 3.29 5.95
N ARG A 60 -12.55 3.75 5.87
CA ARG A 60 -12.08 4.62 4.78
C ARG A 60 -11.49 3.85 3.60
N GLY A 61 -11.54 2.53 3.63
CA GLY A 61 -11.01 1.66 2.57
C GLY A 61 -10.18 0.50 3.12
N CYS A 62 -9.58 -0.24 2.20
CA CYS A 62 -8.82 -1.45 2.48
C CYS A 62 -7.51 -1.44 1.70
N TYR A 63 -6.53 -2.21 2.16
CA TYR A 63 -5.32 -2.48 1.40
C TYR A 63 -5.56 -3.61 0.39
N ILE A 64 -5.27 -3.37 -0.89
CA ILE A 64 -5.37 -4.39 -1.94
C ILE A 64 -3.97 -4.79 -2.42
N ASP A 65 -3.67 -6.07 -2.31
CA ASP A 65 -2.50 -6.75 -2.85
C ASP A 65 -2.83 -7.33 -4.24
N MET A 66 -2.09 -6.91 -5.26
CA MET A 66 -2.20 -7.36 -6.64
C MET A 66 -0.83 -7.72 -7.19
N LEU A 67 -0.75 -8.84 -7.93
CA LEU A 67 0.48 -9.23 -8.64
C LEU A 67 0.85 -8.26 -9.76
N ASN A 68 -0.15 -7.68 -10.44
CA ASN A 68 0.05 -6.71 -11.50
C ASN A 68 -0.93 -5.54 -11.29
N PRO A 69 -0.54 -4.52 -10.50
CA PRO A 69 -1.42 -3.41 -10.18
C PRO A 69 -1.68 -2.52 -11.39
N PHE A 70 -2.82 -1.82 -11.38
CA PHE A 70 -3.11 -0.79 -12.36
C PHE A 70 -2.13 0.38 -12.26
N ALA A 71 -2.01 1.16 -13.33
CA ALA A 71 -1.23 2.38 -13.32
C ALA A 71 -1.75 3.36 -12.25
N ARG A 72 -0.86 4.21 -11.74
CA ARG A 72 -1.26 5.25 -10.78
C ARG A 72 -2.30 6.18 -11.42
N GLY A 73 -3.34 6.49 -10.66
CA GLY A 73 -4.44 7.35 -11.12
C GLY A 73 -5.58 6.60 -11.82
N THR A 74 -5.46 5.29 -12.00
CA THR A 74 -6.58 4.47 -12.50
C THR A 74 -7.72 4.45 -11.48
N THR A 75 -8.91 4.84 -11.93
CA THR A 75 -10.14 4.69 -11.15
C THR A 75 -10.52 3.22 -11.11
N VAL A 76 -10.61 2.66 -9.90
CA VAL A 76 -10.97 1.27 -9.69
C VAL A 76 -12.17 1.14 -8.76
N GLN A 77 -12.93 0.07 -8.94
CA GLN A 77 -13.99 -0.35 -8.05
C GLN A 77 -13.68 -1.75 -7.53
N SER A 78 -13.58 -1.87 -6.22
CA SER A 78 -13.64 -3.16 -5.53
C SER A 78 -15.05 -3.33 -4.95
N PRO A 79 -15.70 -4.50 -5.08
CA PRO A 79 -16.95 -4.76 -4.38
C PRO A 79 -16.79 -4.47 -2.89
N ALA A 80 -17.74 -3.78 -2.27
CA ALA A 80 -17.71 -3.55 -0.83
C ALA A 80 -17.74 -4.90 -0.10
N HIS A 81 -16.68 -5.22 0.64
CA HIS A 81 -16.65 -6.40 1.49
C HIS A 81 -17.30 -6.00 2.81
N SER A 82 -18.63 -6.17 2.92
CA SER A 82 -19.30 -6.03 4.21
C SER A 82 -18.73 -7.13 5.11
N GLY A 83 -18.01 -6.72 6.16
CA GLY A 83 -17.48 -7.63 7.16
C GLY A 83 -18.63 -8.40 7.78
N LYS A 84 -18.84 -9.65 7.34
CA LYS A 84 -19.63 -10.60 8.10
C LYS A 84 -18.68 -11.16 9.14
N GLU A 85 -18.78 -10.64 10.36
CA GLU A 85 -18.14 -11.25 11.51
C GLU A 85 -18.68 -12.69 11.61
N VAL A 86 -17.81 -13.68 11.39
CA VAL A 86 -18.14 -15.08 11.64
C VAL A 86 -17.78 -15.31 13.11
N ILE A 87 -18.81 -15.30 13.95
CA ILE A 87 -18.75 -15.69 15.37
C ILE A 87 -19.01 -17.19 15.47
#